data_AF-A0A8T4DTF0-F1
#
_entry.id   AF-A0A8T4DTF0-F1
#
_cell.length_a   1.000
_cell.length_b   1.000
_cell.length_c   1.000
_cell.angle_alpha   90.00
_cell.angle_beta   90.00
_cell.angle_gamma   90.00
#
_symmetry.space_group_name_H-M   'P 1'
#
loop_
_entity.id
_entity.type
_entity.pdbx_description
1 polymer ?
#
loop_
_entity_poly.entity_id
_entity_poly.type
_entity_poly.pdbx_seq_one_letter_code
_entity_poly.pdbx_strand_id
1 'polypeptide(L)'
;MDLIAIMNIIAGLILCVGFLEAVPAMGKHIVKFAKWLGSFDTIIGIVIIIYVIWVGAWNTIQGIFAIFAGLIMIVGILPAIPAVGKYLEKLAKWLGGFQGIIGIIVLILGILGVLNILV
;
A
#
# COMPACT_ATOMS: atom_id res chain seq x y z
N MET A 1 -13.38 -0.58 17.17
CA MET A 1 -12.24 -0.05 16.42
C MET A 1 -12.01 -0.99 15.25
N ASP A 2 -12.29 -0.56 14.03
CA ASP A 2 -12.05 -1.39 12.85
C ASP A 2 -10.56 -1.56 12.63
N LEU A 3 -10.05 -2.77 12.88
CA LEU A 3 -8.65 -3.12 12.62
C LEU A 3 -8.27 -2.82 11.16
N ILE A 4 -9.24 -2.93 10.25
CA ILE A 4 -9.13 -2.60 8.82
C ILE A 4 -8.80 -1.12 8.62
N ALA A 5 -9.41 -0.21 9.39
CA ALA A 5 -9.14 1.21 9.27
C ALA A 5 -7.70 1.53 9.69
N ILE A 6 -7.21 0.91 10.78
CA ILE A 6 -5.82 1.04 11.22
C ILE A 6 -4.86 0.49 10.15
N MET A 7 -5.17 -0.68 9.60
CA MET A 7 -4.39 -1.29 8.52
C MET A 7 -4.35 -0.43 7.26
N ASN A 8 -5.44 0.24 6.91
CA ASN A 8 -5.51 1.20 5.82
C ASN A 8 -4.65 2.43 6.08
N ILE A 9 -4.64 2.97 7.30
CA ILE A 9 -3.73 4.07 7.66
C ILE A 9 -2.28 3.63 7.48
N ILE A 10 -1.90 2.45 8.00
CA ILE A 10 -0.54 1.92 7.90
C ILE A 10 -0.17 1.70 6.43
N ALA A 11 -1.03 1.06 5.65
CA ALA A 11 -0.82 0.83 4.23
C ALA A 11 -0.68 2.14 3.45
N GLY A 12 -1.58 3.10 3.69
CA GLY A 12 -1.54 4.42 3.08
C GLY A 12 -0.26 5.17 3.39
N LEU A 13 0.19 5.16 4.65
CA LEU A 13 1.47 5.76 5.05
C LEU A 13 2.65 5.11 4.32
N ILE A 14 2.71 3.79 4.26
CA ILE A 14 3.82 3.06 3.62
C ILE A 14 3.81 3.29 2.10
N LEU A 15 2.65 3.26 1.45
CA LEU A 15 2.51 3.59 0.03
C LEU A 15 2.98 5.02 -0.27
N CYS A 16 2.68 5.99 0.62
CA CYS A 16 3.19 7.35 0.52
C CYS A 16 4.72 7.43 0.75
N VAL A 17 5.29 6.58 1.59
CA VAL A 17 6.73 6.47 1.82
C VAL A 17 7.46 5.97 0.56
N GLY A 18 6.87 5.01 -0.17
CA GLY A 18 7.38 4.57 -1.48
C GLY A 18 7.40 5.69 -2.51
N PHE A 19 6.41 6.57 -2.51
CA PHE A 19 6.40 7.78 -3.35
C PHE A 19 7.46 8.80 -2.91
N LEU A 20 7.63 8.97 -1.61
CA LEU A 20 8.61 9.85 -1.00
C LEU A 20 10.06 9.52 -1.45
N GLU A 21 10.42 8.23 -1.61
CA GLU A 21 11.73 7.84 -2.18
C GLU A 21 11.98 8.37 -3.59
N ALA A 22 10.93 8.58 -4.37
CA ALA A 22 11.03 9.10 -5.74
C ALA A 22 11.25 10.61 -5.78
N VAL A 23 11.14 11.33 -4.65
CA VAL A 23 11.31 12.79 -4.59
C VAL A 23 12.80 13.13 -4.41
N PRO A 24 13.47 13.71 -5.43
CA PRO A 24 14.92 13.98 -5.41
C PRO A 24 15.35 15.05 -4.38
N ALA A 25 14.41 15.77 -3.77
CA ALA A 25 14.66 16.80 -2.76
C ALA A 25 14.76 16.27 -1.32
N MET A 26 14.65 14.95 -1.12
CA MET A 26 14.67 14.34 0.21
C MET A 26 16.09 14.12 0.75
N GLY A 27 16.32 14.52 2.00
CA GLY A 27 17.60 14.33 2.67
C GLY A 27 17.97 12.84 2.81
N LYS A 28 19.28 12.53 2.78
CA LYS A 28 19.82 11.15 2.85
C LYS A 28 19.26 10.30 3.98
N HIS A 29 18.97 10.90 5.13
CA HIS A 29 18.39 10.20 6.29
C HIS A 29 16.95 9.75 6.05
N ILE A 30 16.12 10.58 5.40
CA ILE A 30 14.73 10.24 5.11
C ILE A 30 14.66 9.15 4.05
N VAL A 31 15.51 9.19 3.02
CA VAL A 31 15.60 8.14 2.00
C VAL A 31 15.98 6.79 2.62
N LYS A 32 16.93 6.76 3.57
CA LYS A 32 17.32 5.52 4.26
C LYS A 32 16.17 4.96 5.13
N PHE A 33 15.45 5.83 5.82
CA PHE A 33 14.28 5.46 6.62
C PHE A 33 13.14 4.95 5.74
N ALA A 34 12.89 5.61 4.61
CA ALA A 34 11.90 5.20 3.64
C ALA A 34 12.20 3.81 3.09
N LYS A 35 13.46 3.57 2.70
CA LYS A 35 13.90 2.26 2.16
C LYS A 35 13.77 1.13 3.17
N TRP A 36 14.01 1.45 4.44
CA TRP A 36 13.79 0.51 5.54
C TRP A 36 12.30 0.20 5.73
N LEU A 37 11.43 1.21 5.73
CA LEU A 37 9.98 1.02 5.79
C LEU A 37 9.44 0.26 4.56
N GLY A 38 9.92 0.57 3.36
CA GLY A 38 9.56 -0.10 2.12
C GLY A 38 9.94 -1.58 2.10
N SER A 39 10.91 -2.02 2.91
CA SER A 39 11.26 -3.44 3.05
C SER A 39 10.13 -4.26 3.70
N PHE A 40 9.25 -3.62 4.48
CA PHE A 40 8.08 -4.26 5.09
C PHE A 40 6.82 -4.17 4.22
N ASP A 41 6.86 -3.39 3.14
CA ASP A 41 5.71 -3.07 2.29
C ASP A 41 4.98 -4.33 1.81
N THR A 42 5.72 -5.26 1.20
CA THR A 42 5.16 -6.50 0.68
C THR A 42 4.60 -7.43 1.77
N ILE A 43 5.28 -7.52 2.92
CA ILE A 43 4.82 -8.36 4.04
C ILE A 43 3.48 -7.81 4.54
N ILE A 44 3.39 -6.49 4.72
CA ILE A 44 2.18 -5.82 5.17
C ILE A 44 1.06 -5.96 4.13
N GLY A 45 1.37 -5.80 2.84
CA GLY A 45 0.41 -6.00 1.76
C GLY A 45 -0.21 -7.40 1.75
N ILE A 46 0.61 -8.44 1.93
CA ILE A 46 0.14 -9.83 2.04
C ILE A 46 -0.76 -10.01 3.26
N VAL A 47 -0.33 -9.51 4.43
CA VAL A 47 -1.12 -9.59 5.67
C VAL A 47 -2.48 -8.90 5.52
N ILE A 48 -2.53 -7.75 4.85
CA ILE A 48 -3.78 -7.01 4.59
C ILE A 48 -4.73 -7.83 3.73
N ILE A 49 -4.26 -8.38 2.61
CA ILE A 49 -5.11 -9.19 1.72
C ILE A 49 -5.69 -10.39 2.47
N ILE A 50 -4.85 -11.12 3.22
CA ILE A 50 -5.28 -12.28 4.00
C ILE A 50 -6.33 -11.86 5.03
N TYR A 51 -6.09 -10.78 5.77
CA TYR A 51 -6.99 -10.31 6.81
C TYR A 51 -8.35 -9.86 6.27
N VAL A 52 -8.38 -9.10 5.16
CA VAL A 52 -9.63 -8.63 4.55
C VAL A 52 -10.49 -9.80 4.05
N ILE A 53 -9.85 -10.81 3.45
CA ILE A 53 -10.53 -12.03 3.01
C ILE A 53 -11.06 -12.81 4.23
N TRP A 54 -10.25 -12.94 5.28
CA TRP A 54 -10.62 -13.71 6.48
C TRP A 54 -11.77 -13.09 7.28
N VAL A 55 -11.77 -11.77 7.46
CA VAL A 55 -12.84 -11.02 8.14
C VAL A 55 -14.09 -10.89 7.28
N GLY A 56 -13.98 -11.13 5.97
CA GLY A 56 -15.09 -11.01 5.05
C GLY A 56 -15.45 -9.56 4.71
N ALA A 57 -14.48 -8.64 4.73
CA ALA A 57 -14.71 -7.21 4.55
C ALA A 57 -14.58 -6.71 3.10
N TRP A 58 -14.38 -7.62 2.14
CA TRP A 58 -14.42 -7.41 0.68
C TRP A 58 -15.65 -6.67 0.12
N ASN A 59 -16.78 -6.63 0.83
CA ASN A 59 -17.96 -5.87 0.39
C ASN A 59 -18.00 -4.42 0.92
N THR A 60 -17.01 -4.02 1.71
CA THR A 60 -16.91 -2.67 2.27
C THR A 60 -15.98 -1.82 1.43
N ILE A 61 -16.26 -0.52 1.33
CA ILE A 61 -15.37 0.43 0.64
C ILE A 61 -13.96 0.35 1.23
N GLN A 62 -13.83 0.29 2.56
CA GLN A 62 -12.55 0.17 3.23
C GLN A 62 -11.81 -1.13 2.86
N GLY A 63 -12.49 -2.27 2.79
CA GLY A 63 -11.88 -3.54 2.42
C GLY A 63 -11.46 -3.61 0.95
N ILE A 64 -12.26 -3.04 0.04
CA ILE A 64 -11.89 -2.95 -1.38
C ILE A 64 -10.60 -2.16 -1.55
N PHE A 65 -10.52 -0.97 -0.94
CA PHE A 65 -9.32 -0.14 -1.01
C PHE A 65 -8.13 -0.75 -0.27
N ALA A 66 -8.37 -1.50 0.82
CA ALA A 66 -7.34 -2.29 1.51
C ALA A 66 -6.72 -3.36 0.60
N ILE A 67 -7.56 -4.06 -0.18
CA ILE A 67 -7.09 -5.05 -1.16
C ILE A 67 -6.27 -4.36 -2.26
N PHE A 68 -6.74 -3.23 -2.79
CA PHE A 68 -5.96 -2.46 -3.78
C PHE A 68 -4.62 -2.00 -3.23
N ALA A 69 -4.59 -1.50 -2.00
CA ALA A 69 -3.36 -1.15 -1.31
C ALA A 69 -2.43 -2.38 -1.24
N GLY A 70 -2.90 -3.49 -0.67
CA GLY A 70 -2.10 -4.71 -0.53
C GLY A 70 -1.58 -5.25 -1.86
N LEU A 71 -2.36 -5.18 -2.93
CA LEU A 71 -1.92 -5.57 -4.27
C LEU A 71 -0.78 -4.68 -4.78
N ILE A 72 -0.87 -3.37 -4.59
CA ILE A 72 0.18 -2.42 -5.02
C ILE A 72 1.47 -2.61 -4.20
N MET A 73 1.34 -2.88 -2.90
CA MET A 73 2.48 -3.19 -2.03
C MET A 73 3.21 -4.47 -2.49
N ILE A 74 2.49 -5.44 -3.06
CA ILE A 74 3.08 -6.65 -3.67
C ILE A 74 3.70 -6.33 -5.04
N VAL A 75 3.10 -5.42 -5.79
CA VAL A 75 3.63 -4.99 -7.09
C VAL A 75 5.05 -4.41 -6.97
N GLY A 76 5.40 -3.81 -5.83
CA GLY A 76 6.76 -3.34 -5.54
C GLY A 76 7.84 -4.41 -5.71
N ILE A 77 7.53 -5.69 -5.50
CA ILE A 77 8.51 -6.80 -5.64
C ILE A 77 8.42 -7.54 -6.98
N LEU A 78 7.38 -7.31 -7.78
CA LEU A 78 7.22 -7.98 -9.09
C LEU A 78 8.45 -7.79 -10.01
N PRO A 79 9.08 -6.60 -10.11
CA PRO A 79 10.29 -6.42 -10.92
C PRO A 79 11.52 -7.15 -10.37
N ALA A 80 11.54 -7.45 -9.06
CA ALA A 80 12.65 -8.14 -8.41
C ALA A 80 12.59 -9.66 -8.63
N ILE A 81 11.48 -10.20 -9.13
CA ILE A 81 11.34 -11.63 -9.45
C ILE A 81 11.84 -11.85 -10.89
N PRO A 82 13.02 -12.47 -11.10
CA PRO A 82 13.61 -12.65 -12.43
C PRO A 82 12.78 -13.49 -13.41
N ALA A 83 11.73 -14.17 -12.93
CA ALA A 83 10.82 -15.00 -13.72
C ALA A 83 9.56 -14.28 -14.24
N VAL A 84 9.31 -13.04 -13.83
CA VAL A 84 8.00 -12.37 -14.01
C VAL A 84 7.78 -11.81 -15.44
N GLY A 85 8.80 -11.73 -16.28
CA GLY A 85 8.65 -11.41 -17.71
C GLY A 85 8.27 -9.94 -18.00
N LYS A 86 8.58 -9.49 -19.23
CA LYS A 86 8.47 -8.07 -19.64
C LYS A 86 7.07 -7.45 -19.49
N TYR A 87 6.02 -8.25 -19.61
CA TYR A 87 4.63 -7.77 -19.51
C TYR A 87 4.26 -7.39 -18.08
N LEU A 88 4.58 -8.25 -17.10
CA LEU A 88 4.31 -7.97 -15.70
C LEU A 88 5.22 -6.87 -15.17
N GLU A 89 6.47 -6.75 -15.65
CA GLU A 89 7.33 -5.59 -15.32
C GLU A 89 6.71 -4.26 -15.78
N LYS A 90 6.10 -4.24 -16.97
CA LYS A 90 5.43 -3.06 -17.51
C LYS A 90 4.17 -2.71 -16.72
N LEU A 91 3.37 -3.71 -16.34
CA LEU A 91 2.23 -3.54 -15.45
C LEU A 91 2.66 -3.04 -14.07
N ALA A 92 3.76 -3.56 -13.54
CA ALA A 92 4.29 -3.14 -12.24
C ALA A 92 4.73 -1.67 -12.25
N LYS A 93 5.45 -1.24 -13.29
CA LYS A 93 5.81 0.18 -13.47
C LYS A 93 4.58 1.08 -13.62
N TRP A 94 3.56 0.62 -14.33
CA TRP A 94 2.31 1.37 -14.50
C TRP A 94 1.54 1.50 -13.19
N LEU A 95 1.34 0.39 -12.47
CA LEU A 95 0.68 0.35 -11.15
C LEU A 95 1.46 1.14 -10.09
N GLY A 96 2.80 1.07 -10.10
CA GLY A 96 3.66 1.90 -9.25
C GLY A 96 3.47 3.40 -9.48
N GLY A 97 3.12 3.82 -10.70
CA GLY A 97 2.74 5.21 -10.98
C GLY A 97 1.47 5.67 -10.26
N PHE A 98 0.54 4.76 -9.97
CA PHE A 98 -0.69 5.05 -9.21
C PHE A 98 -0.54 4.87 -7.70
N GLN A 99 0.59 4.32 -7.24
CA GLN A 99 0.85 4.03 -5.83
C GLN A 99 0.65 5.25 -4.92
N GLY A 100 1.14 6.42 -5.32
CA GLY A 100 0.99 7.64 -4.52
C GLY A 100 -0.47 8.07 -4.36
N ILE A 101 -1.25 8.04 -5.45
CA ILE A 101 -2.67 8.42 -5.43
C ILE A 101 -3.46 7.44 -4.56
N ILE A 102 -3.22 6.14 -4.74
CA ILE A 102 -3.92 5.09 -4.00
C ILE A 102 -3.53 5.12 -2.52
N GLY A 103 -2.26 5.36 -2.20
CA GLY A 103 -1.79 5.55 -0.82
C GLY A 103 -2.51 6.68 -0.11
N ILE A 104 -2.68 7.84 -0.78
CA ILE A 104 -3.42 8.98 -0.22
C ILE A 104 -4.90 8.63 0.01
N ILE A 105 -5.56 8.00 -0.97
CA ILE A 105 -6.98 7.64 -0.84
C ILE A 105 -7.17 6.64 0.31
N VAL A 106 -6.34 5.60 0.38
CA VAL A 106 -6.40 4.57 1.41
C VAL A 106 -6.11 5.16 2.80
N LEU A 107 -5.20 6.12 2.89
CA LEU A 107 -4.92 6.86 4.13
C LEU A 107 -6.14 7.67 4.59
N ILE A 108 -6.78 8.42 3.69
CA ILE A 108 -8.00 9.18 4.00
C ILE A 108 -9.12 8.25 4.46
N LEU A 109 -9.35 7.15 3.74
CA LEU A 109 -10.37 6.15 4.09
C LEU A 109 -10.07 5.50 5.45
N GLY A 110 -8.80 5.22 5.75
CA GLY A 110 -8.38 4.71 7.04
C GLY A 110 -8.64 5.69 8.18
N ILE A 111 -8.32 6.98 8.00
CA ILE A 111 -8.61 8.02 8.99
C ILE A 111 -10.12 8.15 9.22
N LEU A 112 -10.91 8.20 8.15
CA LEU A 112 -12.37 8.28 8.24
C LEU A 112 -13.00 7.05 8.88
N GLY A 113 -12.41 5.86 8.66
CA GLY A 113 -12.82 4.62 9.32
C GLY A 113 -12.50 4.61 10.81
N VAL A 114 -11.33 5.13 11.22
CA VAL A 114 -10.98 5.27 12.65
C VAL A 114 -11.88 6.29 13.33
N LEU A 115 -12.24 7.38 12.65
CA LEU A 115 -13.18 8.39 13.15
C LEU A 115 -14.64 7.91 13.15
N ASN A 116 -14.91 6.68 12.68
CA ASN A 116 -16.26 6.10 12.62
C ASN A 116 -17.25 6.96 11.80
N ILE A 117 -16.74 7.72 10.83
CA ILE A 117 -17.53 8.55 9.90
C ILE A 117 -17.98 7.71 8.70
N LEU A 118 -17.15 6.74 8.33
CA LEU A 118 -17.42 5.72 7.32
C LEU A 118 -17.93 4.45 8.03
N VAL A 119 -19.18 4.49 8.50
CA VAL A 119 -19.96 3.30 8.89
C VAL A 119 -20.62 2.71 7.66
#